data_AF-A0A5B9DKM9-F1
#
_entry.id   AF-A0A5B9DKM9-F1
#
_cell.length_a   1.000
_cell.length_b   1.000
_cell.length_c   1.000
_cell.angle_alpha   90.00
_cell.angle_beta   90.00
_cell.angle_gamma   90.00
#
_symmetry.space_group_name_H-M   'P 1'
#
loop_
_entity.id
_entity.type
_entity.pdbx_description
1 polymer ?
#
loop_
_entity_poly.entity_id
_entity_poly.type
_entity_poly.pdbx_seq_one_letter_code
_entity_poly.pdbx_strand_id
1 'polypeptide(L)'
;MQKSLQGIASYLTGAGEAANAYSLRDKSAKERALIAFARLRDASIPPERILQRVIAVSACCDAKGIDQRQREYRQVQYAKAVHRLASGTHKTTSGFPMPSKYPRSEGQVLRHMGAWLEDIESLALNGRDIGNHSQTRSGP
;
A
#
# COMPACT_ATOMS: atom_id res chain seq x y z
N MET A 1 -3.79 9.72 -15.50
CA MET A 1 -2.51 8.96 -15.40
C MET A 1 -1.36 9.79 -14.80
N GLN A 2 -0.90 10.88 -15.42
CA GLN A 2 0.28 11.65 -14.93
C GLN A 2 0.10 12.17 -13.49
N LYS A 3 -1.07 12.71 -13.16
CA LYS A 3 -1.40 13.16 -11.79
C LYS A 3 -1.29 12.03 -10.75
N SER A 4 -1.71 10.81 -11.10
CA SER A 4 -1.62 9.64 -10.23
C SER A 4 -0.17 9.24 -9.96
N LEU A 5 0.68 9.25 -10.99
CA LEU A 5 2.11 8.96 -10.84
C LEU A 5 2.79 9.99 -9.93
N GLN A 6 2.47 11.28 -10.11
CA GLN A 6 2.98 12.33 -9.24
C GLN A 6 2.46 12.18 -7.81
N GLY A 7 1.17 11.87 -7.63
CA GLY A 7 0.58 11.60 -6.31
C GLY A 7 1.27 10.44 -5.59
N ILE A 8 1.56 9.35 -6.31
CA ILE A 8 2.32 8.22 -5.76
C ILE A 8 3.73 8.66 -5.36
N ALA A 9 4.46 9.33 -6.24
CA ALA A 9 5.83 9.76 -5.98
C ALA A 9 5.93 10.69 -4.76
N SER A 10 5.03 11.68 -4.67
CA SER A 10 4.95 12.60 -3.53
C SER A 10 4.64 11.85 -2.24
N TYR A 11 3.71 10.90 -2.27
CA TYR A 11 3.31 10.14 -1.09
C TYR A 11 4.44 9.21 -0.59
N LEU A 12 5.15 8.54 -1.51
CA LEU A 12 6.32 7.72 -1.15
C LEU A 12 7.44 8.56 -0.52
N THR A 13 7.65 9.78 -1.04
CA THR A 13 8.63 10.73 -0.49
C THR A 13 8.23 11.19 0.92
N GLY A 14 6.93 11.41 1.16
CA GLY A 14 6.38 11.80 2.46
C GLY A 14 6.17 10.65 3.45
N ALA A 15 6.41 9.39 3.09
CA ALA A 15 6.10 8.21 3.91
C ALA A 15 7.01 8.02 5.15
N GLY A 16 8.01 8.89 5.34
CA GLY A 16 8.97 8.81 6.43
C GLY A 16 10.05 7.74 6.25
N GLU A 17 10.71 7.37 7.35
CA GLU A 17 11.76 6.36 7.36
C GLU A 17 11.20 4.93 7.30
N ALA A 18 11.87 4.06 6.56
CA ALA A 18 11.56 2.64 6.61
C ALA A 18 12.13 2.05 7.91
N ALA A 19 11.25 1.48 8.73
CA ALA A 19 11.66 0.86 9.99
C ALA A 19 11.70 -0.68 9.88
N ASN A 20 12.57 -1.32 10.66
CA ASN A 20 12.65 -2.79 10.77
C ASN A 20 11.44 -3.37 11.52
N ALA A 21 11.17 -4.67 11.38
CA ALA A 21 9.98 -5.29 11.98
C ALA A 21 9.91 -5.17 13.52
N TYR A 22 11.05 -5.17 14.19
CA TYR A 22 11.14 -5.01 15.66
C TYR A 22 10.72 -3.62 16.14
N SER A 23 10.93 -2.58 15.33
CA SER A 23 10.52 -1.20 15.64
C SER A 23 9.05 -0.90 15.35
N LEU A 24 8.24 -1.91 14.98
CA LEU A 24 6.83 -1.74 14.65
C LEU A 24 5.86 -2.03 15.80
N ARG A 25 6.34 -2.60 16.92
CA ARG A 25 5.49 -3.09 18.00
C ARG A 25 4.63 -2.01 18.64
N ASP A 26 5.19 -0.80 18.80
CA ASP A 26 4.53 0.32 19.47
C ASP A 26 3.90 1.32 18.51
N LYS A 27 3.82 0.97 17.22
CA LYS A 27 3.30 1.85 16.16
C LYS A 27 1.85 1.54 15.84
N SER A 28 1.06 2.59 15.65
CA SER A 28 -0.31 2.50 15.17
C SER A 28 -0.38 1.85 13.78
N ALA A 29 -1.57 1.35 13.42
CA ALA A 29 -1.78 0.76 12.10
C ALA A 29 -1.51 1.75 10.94
N LYS A 30 -1.81 3.03 11.16
CA LYS A 30 -1.54 4.11 10.20
C LYS A 30 -0.03 4.33 10.02
N GLU A 31 0.73 4.42 11.10
CA GLU A 31 2.19 4.55 11.03
C GLU A 31 2.84 3.33 10.38
N ARG A 32 2.34 2.13 10.68
CA ARG A 32 2.81 0.90 10.03
C ARG A 32 2.50 0.87 8.54
N ALA A 33 1.38 1.44 8.11
CA ALA A 33 1.07 1.61 6.69
C ALA A 33 2.06 2.58 6.02
N LEU A 34 2.38 3.72 6.66
CA LEU A 34 3.39 4.65 6.17
C LEU A 34 4.76 3.97 6.03
N ILE A 35 5.18 3.19 7.03
CA ILE A 35 6.43 2.43 6.96
C ILE A 35 6.41 1.39 5.83
N ALA A 36 5.26 0.76 5.57
CA ALA A 36 5.12 -0.13 4.41
C ALA A 36 5.31 0.61 3.08
N PHE A 37 4.86 1.86 2.97
CA PHE A 37 5.13 2.70 1.81
C PHE A 37 6.59 3.17 1.74
N ALA A 38 7.20 3.55 2.86
CA ALA A 38 8.62 3.88 2.94
C ALA A 38 9.50 2.70 2.48
N ARG A 39 9.11 1.46 2.79
CA ARG A 39 9.79 0.26 2.30
C ARG A 39 9.69 0.07 0.78
N LEU A 40 8.61 0.49 0.14
CA LEU A 40 8.51 0.48 -1.33
C LEU A 40 9.50 1.47 -1.94
N ARG A 41 9.66 2.64 -1.32
CA ARG A 41 10.66 3.64 -1.71
C ARG A 41 12.08 3.08 -1.55
N ASP A 42 12.40 2.49 -0.41
CA ASP A 42 13.73 1.91 -0.15
C ASP A 42 14.05 0.73 -1.08
N ALA A 43 13.04 -0.05 -1.45
CA ALA A 43 13.15 -1.09 -2.47
C ALA A 43 13.22 -0.53 -3.91
N SER A 44 13.30 0.80 -4.08
CA SER A 44 13.37 1.50 -5.37
C SER A 44 12.26 1.10 -6.34
N ILE A 45 11.05 0.84 -5.81
CA ILE A 45 9.90 0.48 -6.63
C ILE A 45 9.38 1.75 -7.34
N PRO A 46 9.37 1.77 -8.69
CA PRO A 46 8.95 2.96 -9.42
C PRO A 46 7.43 3.16 -9.29
N PRO A 47 6.93 4.41 -9.26
CA PRO A 47 5.49 4.72 -9.17
C PRO A 47 4.63 3.99 -10.22
N GLU A 48 5.16 3.80 -11.42
CA GLU A 48 4.50 3.09 -12.53
C GLU A 48 4.20 1.64 -12.17
N ARG A 49 5.12 0.95 -11.47
CA ARG A 49 4.92 -0.44 -11.04
C ARG A 49 3.80 -0.53 -9.99
N ILE A 50 3.69 0.46 -9.12
CA ILE A 50 2.60 0.55 -8.13
C ILE A 50 1.27 0.79 -8.84
N LEU A 51 1.22 1.78 -9.73
CA LEU A 51 0.01 2.10 -10.50
C LEU A 51 -0.46 0.91 -11.35
N GLN A 52 0.46 0.21 -12.02
CA GLN A 52 0.16 -1.01 -12.78
C GLN A 52 -0.49 -2.09 -11.91
N ARG A 53 -0.01 -2.30 -10.67
CA ARG A 53 -0.62 -3.27 -9.74
C ARG A 53 -2.02 -2.85 -9.32
N VAL A 54 -2.23 -1.56 -9.05
CA VAL A 54 -3.55 -1.03 -8.69
C VAL A 54 -4.54 -1.23 -9.84
N ILE A 55 -4.20 -0.83 -11.06
CA ILE A 55 -5.07 -0.99 -12.23
C ILE A 55 -5.36 -2.47 -12.50
N ALA A 56 -4.33 -3.33 -12.44
CA ALA A 56 -4.51 -4.77 -12.66
C ALA A 56 -5.45 -5.40 -11.63
N VAL A 57 -5.30 -5.07 -10.34
CA VAL A 57 -6.22 -5.56 -9.30
C VAL A 57 -7.62 -5.03 -9.52
N SER A 58 -7.78 -3.75 -9.92
CA SER A 58 -9.09 -3.18 -10.18
C SER A 58 -9.81 -3.92 -11.31
N ALA A 59 -9.14 -4.10 -12.45
CA ALA A 59 -9.67 -4.86 -13.58
C ALA A 59 -10.03 -6.31 -13.20
N CYS A 60 -9.21 -6.98 -12.38
CA CYS A 60 -9.53 -8.32 -11.87
C CYS A 60 -10.75 -8.34 -10.93
N CYS A 61 -10.93 -7.32 -10.11
CA CYS A 61 -12.10 -7.20 -9.24
C CYS A 61 -13.37 -6.96 -10.07
N ASP A 62 -13.31 -6.06 -11.06
CA ASP A 62 -14.43 -5.77 -11.95
C ASP A 62 -14.82 -7.00 -12.78
N ALA A 63 -13.84 -7.73 -13.32
CA ALA A 63 -14.07 -8.98 -14.05
C ALA A 63 -14.72 -10.09 -13.18
N LYS A 64 -14.56 -10.01 -11.85
CA LYS A 64 -15.20 -10.94 -10.89
C LYS A 64 -16.55 -10.42 -10.37
N GLY A 65 -17.01 -9.27 -10.82
CA GLY A 65 -18.25 -8.64 -10.33
C GLY A 65 -18.14 -8.12 -8.90
N ILE A 66 -16.92 -7.79 -8.43
CA ILE A 66 -16.71 -7.26 -7.08
C ILE A 66 -17.23 -5.83 -7.00
N ASP A 67 -18.37 -5.65 -6.33
CA ASP A 67 -19.06 -4.38 -6.21
C ASP A 67 -18.62 -3.54 -4.99
N GLN A 68 -19.28 -2.40 -4.79
CA GLN A 68 -19.01 -1.49 -3.67
C GLN A 68 -19.28 -2.10 -2.29
N ARG A 69 -20.15 -3.12 -2.18
CA ARG A 69 -20.39 -3.83 -0.90
C ARG A 69 -19.16 -4.64 -0.50
N GLN A 70 -18.29 -4.93 -1.46
CA GLN A 70 -17.01 -5.63 -1.29
C GLN A 70 -15.82 -4.67 -1.44
N ARG A 71 -16.03 -3.37 -1.22
CA ARG A 71 -14.97 -2.34 -1.27
C ARG A 71 -13.78 -2.67 -0.39
N GLU A 72 -14.02 -3.17 0.83
CA GLU A 72 -12.93 -3.59 1.73
C GLU A 72 -12.08 -4.72 1.13
N TYR A 73 -12.72 -5.68 0.46
CA TYR A 73 -11.99 -6.74 -0.25
C TYR A 73 -11.08 -6.14 -1.32
N ARG A 74 -11.59 -5.25 -2.17
CA ARG A 74 -10.81 -4.55 -3.20
C ARG A 74 -9.61 -3.82 -2.59
N GLN A 75 -9.81 -3.04 -1.53
CA GLN A 75 -8.75 -2.34 -0.80
C GLN A 75 -7.67 -3.28 -0.26
N VAL A 76 -8.08 -4.39 0.37
CA VAL A 76 -7.15 -5.40 0.88
C VAL A 76 -6.33 -6.02 -0.26
N GLN A 77 -6.95 -6.27 -1.41
CA GLN A 77 -6.26 -6.81 -2.57
C GLN A 77 -5.25 -5.80 -3.16
N TYR A 78 -5.59 -4.51 -3.22
CA TYR A 78 -4.62 -3.47 -3.58
C TYR A 78 -3.41 -3.48 -2.64
N ALA A 79 -3.68 -3.41 -1.33
CA ALA A 79 -2.64 -3.36 -0.31
C ALA A 79 -1.73 -4.59 -0.39
N LYS A 80 -2.29 -5.80 -0.52
CA LYS A 80 -1.51 -7.04 -0.68
C LYS A 80 -0.67 -7.04 -1.95
N ALA A 81 -1.23 -6.66 -3.10
CA ALA A 81 -0.52 -6.69 -4.37
C ALA A 81 0.65 -5.70 -4.38
N VAL A 82 0.45 -4.51 -3.83
CA VAL A 82 1.48 -3.48 -3.72
C VAL A 82 2.52 -3.85 -2.67
N HIS A 83 2.11 -4.31 -1.48
CA HIS A 83 3.04 -4.69 -0.41
C HIS A 83 4.04 -5.77 -0.86
N ARG A 84 3.59 -6.75 -1.66
CA ARG A 84 4.45 -7.80 -2.23
C ARG A 84 5.57 -7.27 -3.11
N LEU A 85 5.47 -6.05 -3.67
CA LEU A 85 6.55 -5.44 -4.45
C LEU A 85 7.78 -5.16 -3.59
N ALA A 86 7.60 -4.76 -2.33
CA ALA A 86 8.69 -4.52 -1.38
C ALA A 86 9.17 -5.80 -0.67
N SER A 87 8.33 -6.84 -0.60
CA SER A 87 8.68 -8.05 0.17
C SER A 87 9.82 -8.87 -0.45
N GLY A 88 10.16 -8.64 -1.72
CA GLY A 88 11.16 -9.40 -2.47
C GLY A 88 10.74 -10.87 -2.72
N THR A 89 11.39 -11.51 -3.68
CA THR A 89 11.39 -12.98 -3.76
C THR A 89 12.15 -13.47 -2.53
N HIS A 90 11.55 -14.33 -1.71
CA HIS A 90 12.28 -15.02 -0.64
C HIS A 90 13.47 -15.76 -1.26
N LYS A 91 14.66 -15.15 -1.30
CA LYS A 91 15.89 -15.92 -1.39
C LYS A 91 15.97 -16.65 -0.07
N THR A 92 15.77 -17.95 -0.11
CA THR A 92 16.05 -18.90 0.96
C THR A 92 17.55 -18.86 1.27
N THR A 93 18.01 -17.77 1.88
CA THR A 93 19.39 -17.68 2.37
C THR A 93 19.41 -18.40 3.71
N SER A 94 20.17 -19.50 3.72
CA SER A 94 20.69 -20.24 4.87
C SER A 94 19.67 -20.89 5.82
N GLY A 95 19.45 -22.20 5.64
CA GLY A 95 19.47 -23.31 6.63
C GLY A 95 18.80 -23.21 8.02
N PHE A 96 18.29 -22.06 8.42
CA PHE A 96 17.64 -21.80 9.71
C PHE A 96 16.31 -21.12 9.44
N PRO A 97 15.22 -21.51 10.12
CA PRO A 97 13.95 -20.83 10.03
C PRO A 97 14.09 -19.46 10.71
N MET A 98 14.59 -18.47 9.98
CA MET A 98 14.44 -17.07 10.38
C MET A 98 12.94 -16.83 10.48
N PRO A 99 12.41 -16.40 11.64
CA PRO A 99 11.00 -16.08 11.77
C PRO A 99 10.66 -15.07 10.69
N SER A 100 9.53 -15.30 9.98
CA SER A 100 9.04 -14.40 8.93
C SER A 100 9.25 -12.96 9.37
N LYS A 101 10.25 -12.30 8.78
CA LYS A 101 10.74 -10.98 9.20
C LYS A 101 9.74 -9.86 8.89
N TYR A 102 8.54 -10.23 8.43
CA TYR A 102 7.41 -9.36 8.14
C TYR A 102 6.33 -9.58 9.20
N PRO A 103 5.91 -8.51 9.91
CA PRO A 103 4.71 -8.58 10.73
C PRO A 103 3.55 -9.08 9.87
N ARG A 104 2.69 -9.93 10.43
CA ARG A 104 1.40 -10.22 9.80
C ARG A 104 0.74 -8.89 9.47
N SER A 105 0.28 -8.74 8.23
CA SER A 105 -0.48 -7.58 7.82
C SER A 105 -1.78 -7.57 8.62
N GLU A 106 -1.79 -6.87 9.75
CA GLU A 106 -3.00 -6.65 10.53
C GLU A 106 -4.02 -5.95 9.63
N GLY A 107 -5.28 -6.41 9.66
CA GLY A 107 -6.32 -5.93 8.73
C GLY A 107 -6.43 -4.40 8.68
N GLN A 108 -6.20 -3.74 9.81
CA GLN A 108 -6.15 -2.28 9.93
C GLN A 108 -5.06 -1.63 9.04
N VAL A 109 -3.86 -2.21 8.98
CA VAL A 109 -2.76 -1.71 8.14
C VAL A 109 -3.13 -1.81 6.66
N LEU A 110 -3.68 -2.97 6.25
CA LEU A 110 -4.10 -3.20 4.87
C LEU A 110 -5.24 -2.27 4.46
N ARG A 111 -6.15 -1.94 5.38
CA ARG A 111 -7.21 -0.96 5.15
C ARG A 111 -6.65 0.44 4.90
N HIS A 112 -5.70 0.90 5.73
CA HIS A 112 -5.07 2.20 5.53
C HIS A 112 -4.32 2.29 4.20
N MET A 113 -3.54 1.26 3.85
CA MET A 113 -2.87 1.21 2.55
C MET A 113 -3.86 1.16 1.40
N GLY A 114 -4.87 0.28 1.51
CA GLY A 114 -5.84 0.01 0.47
C GLY A 114 -6.74 1.21 0.17
N ALA A 115 -7.15 1.97 1.19
CA ALA A 115 -7.92 3.19 1.02
C ALA A 115 -7.17 4.22 0.18
N TRP A 116 -5.91 4.50 0.52
CA TRP A 116 -5.09 5.44 -0.27
C TRP A 116 -4.88 4.95 -1.72
N LEU A 117 -4.67 3.64 -1.92
CA LEU A 117 -4.50 3.06 -3.25
C LEU A 117 -5.77 3.13 -4.10
N GLU A 118 -6.95 3.07 -3.50
CA GLU A 118 -8.23 3.27 -4.17
C GLU A 118 -8.43 4.74 -4.61
N ASP A 119 -7.93 5.70 -3.83
CA ASP A 119 -7.96 7.10 -4.25
C ASP A 119 -7.05 7.33 -5.47
N ILE A 120 -5.88 6.67 -5.49
CA ILE A 120 -4.97 6.67 -6.65
C ILE A 120 -5.62 6.03 -7.88
N GLU A 121 -6.35 4.92 -7.71
CA GLU A 121 -7.14 4.28 -8.76
C GLU A 121 -8.20 5.24 -9.31
N SER A 122 -8.95 5.89 -8.42
CA SER A 122 -9.97 6.87 -8.78
C SER A 122 -9.39 8.06 -9.54
N LEU A 123 -8.23 8.55 -9.14
CA LEU A 123 -7.50 9.61 -9.85
C LEU A 123 -6.98 9.13 -11.22
N ALA A 124 -6.58 7.86 -11.33
CA ALA A 124 -6.04 7.29 -12.55
C ALA A 124 -7.12 7.06 -13.62
N LEU A 125 -8.24 6.45 -13.23
CA LEU A 125 -9.30 6.00 -14.14
C LEU A 125 -10.39 7.06 -14.35
N ASN A 126 -10.74 7.81 -13.30
CA ASN A 126 -11.87 8.74 -13.32
C ASN A 126 -11.45 10.22 -13.29
N GLY A 127 -10.15 10.51 -13.13
CA GLY A 127 -9.64 11.89 -13.01
C GLY A 127 -10.08 12.63 -11.76
N ARG A 128 -10.64 11.94 -10.75
CA ARG A 128 -11.07 12.54 -9.47
C ARG A 128 -9.86 12.81 -8.57
N ASP A 129 -9.76 14.00 -7.99
CA ASP A 129 -8.65 14.36 -7.09
C ASP A 129 -8.60 13.46 -5.84
N ILE A 130 -7.38 13.14 -5.41
CA ILE A 130 -7.10 12.43 -4.17
C ILE A 130 -7.59 13.27 -2.98
N GLY A 131 -8.61 12.77 -2.27
CA GLY A 131 -9.03 13.34 -0.99
C GLY A 131 -7.83 13.39 -0.04
N ASN A 132 -7.64 14.50 0.65
CA ASN A 132 -6.47 14.77 1.48
C ASN A 132 -6.48 13.90 2.77
N HIS A 133 -6.25 12.59 2.64
CA HIS A 133 -6.28 11.63 3.76
C HIS A 133 -5.06 11.73 4.70
N SER A 134 -4.10 12.60 4.38
CA SER A 134 -2.93 12.88 5.21
C SER A 134 -3.20 13.91 6.31
N GLN A 135 -4.33 14.65 6.32
CA GLN A 135 -4.51 15.78 7.27
C GLN A 135 -5.83 15.86 8.05
N THR A 136 -6.85 15.02 7.84
CA THR A 136 -8.11 15.14 8.60
C THR A 136 -8.41 13.91 9.44
N ARG A 137 -7.89 13.90 10.67
CA ARG A 137 -8.43 13.26 11.90
C ARG A 137 -7.43 13.51 13.03
N SER A 138 -7.11 14.78 13.24
CA SER A 138 -6.66 15.30 14.53
C SER A 138 -7.89 15.91 15.19
N GLY A 139 -8.37 15.27 16.25
CA GLY A 139 -9.35 15.84 17.16
C GLY A 139 -10.28 14.78 17.74
N PRO A 140 -10.72 15.02 18.98
CA PRO A 140 -9.94 15.11 20.22
C PRO A 140 -9.67 13.72 20.84
#